data_AF-A0A2W2JJ72-F1
#
_entry.id   AF-A0A2W2JJ72-F1
#
_cell.length_a   1.000
_cell.length_b   1.000
_cell.length_c   1.000
_cell.angle_alpha   90.00
_cell.angle_beta   90.00
_cell.angle_gamma   90.00
#
_symmetry.space_group_name_H-M   'P 1'
#
loop_
_entity.id
_entity.type
_entity.pdbx_description
1 polymer ?
#
loop_
_entity_poly.entity_id
_entity_poly.type
_entity_poly.pdbx_seq_one_letter_code
_entity_poly.pdbx_strand_id
1 'polypeptide(L)'
;MNKAVNDGVWSGTWVAERLGVELVGDDELTGLLGLALRRNPKRAHLLVSNVLGKHVPQSPSVVYGHGFALGRRVRDLLGEEEARRAVVLGYAETATGLGHSVADGLGAAPYLHSTRRPVPGVAPAGGFEESHSHATSHLLLPEDPALLACDGPLVLVDDEFSTGNTVLNTIRALHARYPRERYVVVALVDMRAPADVARLTAFAHGIGARVDLLATASGAVRLPADVLEKGRELVARHEAGPAEAGPAAVPAQAEPPGDAPGRVESAGAPAGAARCEAAPEAGSARTGPGVPGPGDRAPEAVASARSEVPADVPADAPGRVEPAVPGQRVRGRVARVDLRWPRGVPDGGRHGFTPGHRDRLERALPGMAARVAEALPEGARRVLVLGFEELMYAPLRLAREVERLVAAEVRYSTTTRSPVLAVDDPGYAIRTRLVFDAHDDPADGPGERYAYNVAGGGFDAVVAVVDSVADTPELHAPTGLLVRLAAHAPHVLLAVVPSYVPERPPMLPEPLRGPAFSSY
;
A
#
# COMPACT_ATOMS: atom_id res chain seq x y z
N MET A 1 5.57 22.33 -17.77
CA MET A 1 5.79 22.61 -16.34
C MET A 1 4.56 23.32 -15.78
N ASN A 2 3.63 22.60 -15.14
CA ASN A 2 2.60 23.26 -14.32
C ASN A 2 3.22 23.58 -12.96
N LYS A 3 3.02 24.80 -12.47
CA LYS A 3 3.58 25.24 -11.17
C LYS A 3 2.88 24.54 -10.00
N ALA A 4 3.63 24.45 -8.90
CA ALA A 4 3.32 23.88 -7.58
C ALA A 4 1.83 23.65 -7.24
N VAL A 5 1.55 22.47 -6.68
CA VAL A 5 0.26 22.12 -6.04
C VAL A 5 0.04 22.89 -4.71
N ASN A 6 1.10 23.52 -4.17
CA ASN A 6 1.15 24.11 -2.82
C ASN A 6 1.56 25.60 -2.84
N ASP A 7 0.81 26.47 -3.52
CA ASP A 7 0.92 27.95 -3.42
C ASP A 7 2.31 28.58 -3.74
N GLY A 8 3.22 27.81 -4.36
CA GLY A 8 4.62 28.20 -4.60
C GLY A 8 5.60 27.78 -3.50
N VAL A 9 5.12 27.24 -2.38
CA VAL A 9 5.91 26.57 -1.34
C VAL A 9 6.23 25.14 -1.79
N TRP A 10 7.43 24.64 -1.44
CA TRP A 10 7.78 23.24 -1.69
C TRP A 10 7.13 22.33 -0.65
N SER A 11 6.51 21.23 -1.10
CA SER A 11 5.80 20.25 -0.26
C SER A 11 6.73 19.40 0.64
N GLY A 12 8.00 19.78 0.79
CA GLY A 12 8.93 19.23 1.78
C GLY A 12 9.48 20.24 2.79
N THR A 13 9.25 21.56 2.61
CA THR A 13 9.84 22.63 3.45
C THR A 13 9.62 22.39 4.94
N TRP A 14 8.41 21.99 5.34
CA TRP A 14 8.06 21.79 6.75
C TRP A 14 8.93 20.74 7.44
N VAL A 15 9.21 19.64 6.75
CA VAL A 15 10.08 18.55 7.22
C VAL A 15 11.54 18.96 7.17
N ALA A 16 11.96 19.64 6.09
CA ALA A 16 13.33 20.11 5.91
C ALA A 16 13.76 21.04 7.06
N GLU A 17 12.94 22.04 7.38
CA GLU A 17 13.17 22.98 8.49
C GLU A 17 13.24 22.28 9.86
N ARG A 18 12.28 21.39 10.15
CA ARG A 18 12.12 20.80 11.49
C ARG A 18 13.04 19.62 11.77
N LEU A 19 13.48 18.90 10.73
CA LEU A 19 14.39 17.77 10.86
C LEU A 19 15.80 18.04 10.33
N GLY A 20 16.08 19.20 9.70
CA GLY A 20 17.36 19.50 9.07
C GLY A 20 17.66 18.66 7.82
N VAL A 21 16.61 18.20 7.12
CA VAL A 21 16.72 17.28 5.97
C VAL A 21 16.90 18.09 4.69
N GLU A 22 18.01 17.86 3.97
CA GLU A 22 18.24 18.47 2.64
C GLU A 22 17.96 17.46 1.52
N LEU A 23 17.26 17.90 0.48
CA LEU A 23 17.16 17.19 -0.80
C LEU A 23 18.11 17.86 -1.79
N VAL A 24 19.08 17.12 -2.34
CA VAL A 24 20.18 17.67 -3.15
C VAL A 24 20.37 16.84 -4.42
N GLY A 25 20.39 17.48 -5.58
CA GLY A 25 20.52 16.82 -6.89
C GLY A 25 19.97 17.72 -7.99
N ASP A 26 19.33 17.12 -9.01
CA ASP A 26 18.76 17.85 -10.15
C ASP A 26 17.63 18.83 -9.72
N ASP A 27 17.53 19.97 -10.41
CA ASP A 27 16.53 21.02 -10.13
C ASP A 27 15.08 20.51 -10.13
N GLU A 28 14.78 19.48 -10.94
CA GLU A 28 13.44 18.90 -11.07
C GLU A 28 12.99 18.10 -9.83
N LEU A 29 13.91 17.68 -8.94
CA LEU A 29 13.60 16.84 -7.78
C LEU A 29 12.52 17.44 -6.87
N THR A 30 12.53 18.75 -6.65
CA THR A 30 11.53 19.45 -5.80
C THR A 30 10.16 19.54 -6.47
N GLY A 31 10.09 19.42 -7.79
CA GLY A 31 8.83 19.25 -8.53
C GLY A 31 8.30 17.83 -8.41
N LEU A 32 9.18 16.82 -8.50
CA LEU A 32 8.82 15.40 -8.43
C LEU A 32 8.47 14.93 -7.01
N LEU A 33 9.11 15.47 -5.97
CA LEU A 33 9.05 14.97 -4.59
C LEU A 33 8.68 16.07 -3.59
N GLY A 34 7.82 15.74 -2.62
CA GLY A 34 7.69 16.40 -1.32
C GLY A 34 8.24 15.54 -0.18
N LEU A 35 8.06 15.98 1.06
CA LEU A 35 8.40 15.23 2.27
C LEU A 35 7.21 15.04 3.21
N ALA A 36 7.18 13.89 3.88
CA ALA A 36 6.28 13.60 4.99
C ALA A 36 6.99 12.80 6.10
N LEU A 37 6.32 12.61 7.23
CA LEU A 37 6.76 11.76 8.34
C LEU A 37 5.95 10.47 8.43
N ARG A 38 6.58 9.41 8.93
CA ARG A 38 5.94 8.12 9.25
C ARG A 38 6.49 7.53 10.53
N ARG A 39 5.69 6.69 11.21
CA ARG A 39 6.17 5.84 12.30
C ARG A 39 7.09 4.75 11.74
N ASN A 40 8.40 5.00 11.71
CA ASN A 40 9.40 4.02 11.26
C ASN A 40 10.72 4.15 12.05
N PRO A 41 11.26 3.06 12.64
CA PRO A 41 12.44 3.13 13.51
C PRO A 41 13.77 3.30 12.74
N LYS A 42 13.78 3.16 11.41
CA LYS A 42 14.98 3.24 10.56
C LYS A 42 15.04 4.52 9.71
N ARG A 43 13.90 5.11 9.34
CA ARG A 43 13.81 6.34 8.51
C ARG A 43 12.60 7.19 8.92
N ALA A 44 12.84 8.31 9.62
CA ALA A 44 11.80 9.24 10.06
C ALA A 44 11.02 9.91 8.92
N HIS A 45 11.72 10.28 7.84
CA HIS A 45 11.13 10.89 6.67
C HIS A 45 10.60 9.85 5.66
N LEU A 46 9.74 10.33 4.78
CA LEU A 46 9.24 9.67 3.57
C LEU A 46 9.36 10.66 2.41
N LEU A 47 9.98 10.24 1.30
CA LEU A 47 9.87 10.95 0.03
C LEU A 47 8.46 10.69 -0.53
N VAL A 48 7.73 11.75 -0.89
CA VAL A 48 6.34 11.66 -1.37
C VAL A 48 6.29 12.12 -2.81
N SER A 49 6.02 11.22 -3.75
CA SER A 49 5.91 11.60 -5.17
C SER A 49 4.68 12.47 -5.43
N ASN A 50 4.93 13.67 -5.95
CA ASN A 50 3.92 14.59 -6.46
C ASN A 50 3.32 14.14 -7.81
N VAL A 51 3.92 13.13 -8.47
CA VAL A 51 3.59 12.72 -9.85
C VAL A 51 3.07 11.29 -10.02
N LEU A 52 2.84 10.54 -8.93
CA LEU A 52 2.32 9.16 -8.99
C LEU A 52 0.82 9.02 -8.72
N GLY A 53 0.18 10.01 -8.08
CA GLY A 53 -1.17 9.83 -7.54
C GLY A 53 -1.25 8.77 -6.42
N LYS A 54 -0.16 8.47 -5.71
CA LYS A 54 -0.20 7.50 -4.59
C LYS A 54 -0.67 8.12 -3.27
N HIS A 55 -0.22 9.34 -2.98
CA HIS A 55 -0.59 10.07 -1.76
C HIS A 55 -1.05 11.52 -2.01
N VAL A 56 -0.81 12.06 -3.20
CA VAL A 56 -1.19 13.43 -3.61
C VAL A 56 -2.02 13.31 -4.89
N PRO A 57 -3.34 13.65 -4.85
CA PRO A 57 -4.20 13.60 -6.03
C PRO A 57 -3.68 14.49 -7.17
N GLN A 58 -3.35 13.90 -8.31
CA GLN A 58 -2.65 14.56 -9.42
C GLN A 58 -3.41 14.38 -10.74
N SER A 59 -3.23 15.27 -11.71
CA SER A 59 -3.83 15.11 -13.06
C SER A 59 -3.44 13.73 -13.67
N PRO A 60 -4.40 12.93 -14.16
CA PRO A 60 -4.10 11.60 -14.69
C PRO A 60 -3.22 11.63 -15.95
N SER A 61 -3.29 12.67 -16.80
CA SER A 61 -2.34 12.84 -17.90
C SER A 61 -0.91 13.15 -17.44
N VAL A 62 -0.71 13.82 -16.30
CA VAL A 62 0.62 13.97 -15.67
C VAL A 62 1.13 12.62 -15.18
N VAL A 63 0.32 11.90 -14.39
CA VAL A 63 0.73 10.61 -13.78
C VAL A 63 1.08 9.57 -14.85
N TYR A 64 0.21 9.40 -15.84
CA TYR A 64 0.49 8.53 -16.98
C TYR A 64 1.69 9.03 -17.80
N GLY A 65 1.81 10.34 -17.99
CA GLY A 65 2.83 10.97 -18.82
C GLY A 65 4.26 10.68 -18.36
N HIS A 66 4.52 10.73 -17.05
CA HIS A 66 5.85 10.41 -16.49
C HIS A 66 6.25 8.95 -16.75
N GLY A 67 5.36 7.98 -16.49
CA GLY A 67 5.63 6.57 -16.77
C GLY A 67 5.80 6.29 -18.26
N PHE A 68 4.95 6.86 -19.10
CA PHE A 68 5.04 6.73 -20.56
C PHE A 68 6.33 7.33 -21.14
N ALA A 69 6.81 8.45 -20.59
CA ALA A 69 8.09 9.06 -20.98
C ALA A 69 9.29 8.18 -20.58
N LEU A 70 9.26 7.57 -19.39
CA LEU A 70 10.26 6.58 -18.98
C LEU A 70 10.24 5.35 -19.89
N GLY A 71 9.04 4.81 -20.22
CA GLY A 71 8.89 3.70 -21.16
C GLY A 71 9.47 3.97 -22.54
N ARG A 72 9.31 5.20 -23.05
CA ARG A 72 9.98 5.64 -24.29
C ARG A 72 11.51 5.64 -24.15
N ARG A 73 12.05 6.19 -23.06
CA ARG A 73 13.52 6.17 -22.81
C ARG A 73 14.07 4.74 -22.68
N VAL A 74 13.28 3.79 -22.16
CA VAL A 74 13.62 2.35 -22.18
C VAL A 74 13.65 1.83 -23.62
N ARG A 75 12.68 2.15 -24.47
CA ARG A 75 12.70 1.75 -25.90
C ARG A 75 13.91 2.33 -26.62
N ASP A 76 14.21 3.60 -26.40
CA ASP A 76 15.33 4.29 -27.04
C ASP A 76 16.70 3.71 -26.58
N LEU A 77 16.78 3.16 -25.36
CA LEU A 77 17.95 2.48 -24.79
C LEU A 77 18.12 1.01 -25.24
N LEU A 78 17.01 0.31 -25.46
CA LEU A 78 16.99 -1.09 -25.91
C LEU A 78 17.12 -1.20 -27.44
N GLY A 79 16.53 -0.26 -28.18
CA GLY A 79 16.28 -0.41 -29.61
C GLY A 79 15.05 -1.28 -29.89
N GLU A 80 14.52 -1.15 -31.11
CA GLU A 80 13.23 -1.72 -31.51
C GLU A 80 13.13 -3.25 -31.37
N GLU A 81 14.21 -4.00 -31.58
CA GLU A 81 14.17 -5.48 -31.53
C GLU A 81 14.18 -6.01 -30.09
N GLU A 82 15.07 -5.49 -29.24
CA GLU A 82 15.08 -5.83 -27.81
C GLU A 82 13.81 -5.35 -27.10
N ALA A 83 13.29 -4.16 -27.44
CA ALA A 83 12.06 -3.61 -26.87
C ALA A 83 10.81 -4.48 -27.15
N ARG A 84 10.79 -5.22 -28.26
CA ARG A 84 9.69 -6.15 -28.60
C ARG A 84 9.81 -7.50 -27.87
N ARG A 85 10.99 -7.86 -27.38
CA ARG A 85 11.24 -9.07 -26.56
C ARG A 85 11.29 -8.77 -25.07
N ALA A 86 11.27 -7.50 -24.68
CA ALA A 86 11.36 -7.07 -23.30
C ALA A 86 10.09 -7.38 -22.51
N VAL A 87 10.25 -7.69 -21.22
CA VAL A 87 9.16 -7.86 -20.26
C VAL A 87 9.31 -6.79 -19.18
N VAL A 88 8.20 -6.14 -18.80
CA VAL A 88 8.21 -5.12 -17.75
C VAL A 88 7.63 -5.70 -16.47
N LEU A 89 8.35 -5.58 -15.36
CA LEU A 89 7.95 -6.02 -14.03
C LEU A 89 7.95 -4.84 -13.06
N GLY A 90 6.77 -4.48 -12.53
CA GLY A 90 6.64 -3.44 -11.51
C GLY A 90 6.67 -3.95 -10.07
N TYR A 91 7.18 -3.11 -9.16
CA TYR A 91 7.08 -3.34 -7.72
C TYR A 91 5.71 -2.90 -7.19
N ALA A 92 5.04 -3.78 -6.45
CA ALA A 92 3.92 -3.37 -5.61
C ALA A 92 4.43 -2.57 -4.41
N GLU A 93 3.66 -1.67 -3.81
CA GLU A 93 2.31 -1.26 -4.22
C GLU A 93 2.36 -0.07 -5.20
N THR A 94 3.29 0.86 -4.96
CA THR A 94 3.33 2.19 -5.59
C THR A 94 3.67 2.19 -7.08
N ALA A 95 4.51 1.25 -7.55
CA ALA A 95 4.94 1.20 -8.95
C ALA A 95 4.07 0.29 -9.84
N THR A 96 2.92 -0.21 -9.36
CA THR A 96 1.94 -0.95 -10.17
C THR A 96 1.35 -0.13 -11.32
N GLY A 97 0.98 1.13 -11.06
CA GLY A 97 0.51 2.07 -12.09
C GLY A 97 1.64 2.63 -12.96
N LEU A 98 2.81 2.84 -12.37
CA LEU A 98 4.00 3.34 -13.05
C LEU A 98 4.55 2.33 -14.06
N GLY A 99 4.69 1.06 -13.66
CA GLY A 99 5.22 -0.01 -14.49
C GLY A 99 4.34 -0.35 -15.70
N HIS A 100 3.01 -0.35 -15.55
CA HIS A 100 2.09 -0.41 -16.69
C HIS A 100 2.35 0.77 -17.65
N SER A 101 2.43 2.00 -17.12
CA SER A 101 2.66 3.19 -17.94
C SER A 101 4.03 3.17 -18.65
N VAL A 102 5.06 2.54 -18.04
CA VAL A 102 6.35 2.25 -18.67
C VAL A 102 6.20 1.20 -19.78
N ALA A 103 5.42 0.14 -19.57
CA ALA A 103 5.11 -0.83 -20.63
C ALA A 103 4.34 -0.21 -21.80
N ASP A 104 3.44 0.75 -21.54
CA ASP A 104 2.73 1.53 -22.56
C ASP A 104 3.70 2.39 -23.38
N GLY A 105 4.64 3.07 -22.71
CA GLY A 105 5.68 3.88 -23.36
C GLY A 105 6.68 3.05 -24.18
N LEU A 106 6.99 1.83 -23.72
CA LEU A 106 7.85 0.86 -24.38
C LEU A 106 7.16 0.21 -25.60
N GLY A 107 5.84 -0.02 -25.53
CA GLY A 107 5.01 -0.48 -26.64
C GLY A 107 4.64 -1.95 -26.54
N ALA A 108 5.34 -2.82 -27.28
CA ALA A 108 4.96 -4.23 -27.44
C ALA A 108 5.26 -5.12 -26.22
N ALA A 109 5.88 -4.59 -25.16
CA ALA A 109 6.23 -5.36 -23.98
C ALA A 109 4.99 -5.73 -23.14
N PRO A 110 4.81 -7.01 -22.73
CA PRO A 110 3.84 -7.39 -21.70
C PRO A 110 4.31 -6.91 -20.32
N TYR A 111 3.34 -6.68 -19.44
CA TYR A 111 3.56 -6.21 -18.07
C TYR A 111 3.14 -7.24 -17.02
N LEU A 112 3.96 -7.39 -15.98
CA LEU A 112 3.66 -8.09 -14.73
C LEU A 112 3.86 -7.10 -13.58
N HIS A 113 3.16 -7.26 -12.46
CA HIS A 113 3.62 -6.68 -11.20
C HIS A 113 3.74 -7.75 -10.12
N SER A 114 4.67 -7.51 -9.19
CA SER A 114 4.64 -8.23 -7.91
C SER A 114 3.37 -7.90 -7.13
N THR A 115 2.99 -8.74 -6.18
CA THR A 115 1.86 -8.50 -5.29
C THR A 115 2.18 -8.98 -3.88
N ARG A 116 1.51 -8.38 -2.88
CA ARG A 116 1.51 -8.87 -1.49
C ARG A 116 0.26 -9.72 -1.17
N ARG A 117 -0.69 -9.83 -2.11
CA ARG A 117 -1.89 -10.67 -2.00
C ARG A 117 -1.62 -12.07 -2.58
N PRO A 118 -1.65 -13.16 -1.78
CA PRO A 118 -1.70 -14.52 -2.33
C PRO A 118 -3.08 -14.77 -2.94
N VAL A 119 -3.13 -15.35 -4.14
CA VAL A 119 -4.41 -15.65 -4.83
C VAL A 119 -4.71 -17.14 -4.69
N PRO A 120 -5.83 -17.54 -4.03
CA PRO A 120 -6.15 -18.94 -3.79
C PRO A 120 -6.11 -19.80 -5.06
N GLY A 121 -5.27 -20.83 -5.04
CA GLY A 121 -5.14 -21.79 -6.13
C GLY A 121 -4.20 -21.41 -7.27
N VAL A 122 -3.58 -20.22 -7.24
CA VAL A 122 -2.49 -19.78 -8.14
C VAL A 122 -1.15 -20.00 -7.46
N ALA A 123 -0.21 -20.70 -8.11
CA ALA A 123 1.12 -20.96 -7.56
C ALA A 123 2.11 -19.82 -7.90
N PRO A 124 2.91 -19.30 -6.95
CA PRO A 124 3.93 -18.31 -7.26
C PRO A 124 5.03 -18.86 -8.17
N ALA A 125 5.30 -18.16 -9.28
CA ALA A 125 6.41 -18.46 -10.19
C ALA A 125 7.77 -18.02 -9.60
N GLY A 126 7.74 -17.09 -8.64
CA GLY A 126 8.89 -16.60 -7.90
C GLY A 126 8.48 -15.57 -6.85
N GLY A 127 9.47 -15.03 -6.14
CA GLY A 127 9.27 -13.98 -5.14
C GLY A 127 10.58 -13.43 -4.58
N PHE A 128 10.50 -12.37 -3.79
CA PHE A 128 11.65 -11.69 -3.18
C PHE A 128 11.25 -10.95 -1.89
N GLU A 129 12.23 -10.56 -1.09
CA GLU A 129 12.05 -9.83 0.18
C GLU A 129 12.52 -8.38 0.08
N GLU A 130 11.71 -7.44 0.59
CA GLU A 130 12.13 -6.06 0.85
C GLU A 130 12.91 -5.98 2.16
N SER A 131 14.13 -5.43 2.12
CA SER A 131 15.04 -5.32 3.29
C SER A 131 14.55 -4.40 4.43
N HIS A 132 13.32 -3.88 4.34
CA HIS A 132 12.77 -2.86 5.22
C HIS A 132 11.49 -3.27 5.96
N SER A 133 10.88 -4.41 5.61
CA SER A 133 9.64 -4.93 6.22
C SER A 133 9.81 -6.39 6.65
N HIS A 134 9.89 -6.63 7.97
CA HIS A 134 10.09 -7.96 8.58
C HIS A 134 8.89 -8.94 8.45
N ALA A 135 7.95 -8.69 7.52
CA ALA A 135 6.64 -9.35 7.51
C ALA A 135 5.95 -9.41 6.13
N THR A 136 6.65 -9.22 5.00
CA THR A 136 6.00 -9.40 3.69
C THR A 136 6.98 -9.76 2.58
N SER A 137 6.81 -10.96 2.01
CA SER A 137 7.42 -11.36 0.74
C SER A 137 6.57 -10.85 -0.43
N HIS A 138 7.23 -10.54 -1.54
CA HIS A 138 6.59 -10.19 -2.80
C HIS A 138 6.43 -11.44 -3.64
N LEU A 139 5.22 -11.67 -4.15
CA LEU A 139 4.88 -12.80 -5.00
C LEU A 139 4.86 -12.36 -6.47
N LEU A 140 5.31 -13.25 -7.36
CA LEU A 140 5.09 -13.15 -8.81
C LEU A 140 4.11 -14.25 -9.22
N LEU A 141 2.91 -13.86 -9.67
CA LEU A 141 1.78 -14.76 -9.93
C LEU A 141 1.36 -14.81 -11.42
N PRO A 142 2.27 -14.84 -12.43
CA PRO A 142 1.87 -14.81 -13.84
C PRO A 142 0.99 -16.02 -14.20
N GLU A 143 -0.04 -15.79 -15.01
CA GLU A 143 -0.90 -16.83 -15.63
C GLU A 143 -0.06 -17.78 -16.48
N ASP A 144 0.82 -17.22 -17.32
CA ASP A 144 1.81 -17.94 -18.11
C ASP A 144 3.20 -17.81 -17.48
N PRO A 145 3.78 -18.88 -16.90
CA PRO A 145 5.14 -18.88 -16.40
C PRO A 145 6.21 -18.57 -17.46
N ALA A 146 5.93 -18.79 -18.75
CA ALA A 146 6.87 -18.49 -19.84
C ALA A 146 7.13 -16.97 -20.00
N LEU A 147 6.23 -16.12 -19.49
CA LEU A 147 6.46 -14.67 -19.36
C LEU A 147 7.76 -14.34 -18.61
N LEU A 148 8.09 -15.12 -17.58
CA LEU A 148 9.36 -14.98 -16.85
C LEU A 148 10.51 -15.79 -17.45
N ALA A 149 10.24 -16.78 -18.31
CA ALA A 149 11.24 -17.70 -18.86
C ALA A 149 11.77 -17.35 -20.26
N CYS A 150 11.30 -16.27 -20.91
CA CYS A 150 11.87 -15.77 -22.16
C CYS A 150 13.30 -15.21 -21.98
N ASP A 151 13.96 -14.86 -23.08
CA ASP A 151 15.40 -14.49 -23.11
C ASP A 151 15.67 -12.97 -23.21
N GLY A 152 14.69 -12.18 -23.66
CA GLY A 152 14.82 -10.73 -23.85
C GLY A 152 15.05 -9.91 -22.57
N PRO A 153 15.19 -8.58 -22.66
CA PRO A 153 15.49 -7.74 -21.49
C PRO A 153 14.39 -7.78 -20.42
N LEU A 154 14.78 -7.79 -19.14
CA LEU A 154 13.84 -7.59 -18.04
C LEU A 154 13.93 -6.14 -17.53
N VAL A 155 12.82 -5.41 -17.66
CA VAL A 155 12.68 -4.02 -17.22
C VAL A 155 12.03 -4.02 -15.83
N LEU A 156 12.76 -3.57 -14.81
CA LEU A 156 12.31 -3.53 -13.42
C LEU A 156 11.90 -2.11 -13.04
N VAL A 157 10.64 -1.89 -12.67
CA VAL A 157 10.09 -0.54 -12.45
C VAL A 157 9.68 -0.32 -11.01
N ASP A 158 10.37 0.59 -10.34
CA ASP A 158 10.10 1.05 -8.96
C ASP A 158 9.79 2.57 -8.96
N ASP A 159 9.43 3.17 -7.84
CA ASP A 159 9.26 4.64 -7.76
C ASP A 159 10.54 5.39 -7.33
N GLU A 160 11.19 4.93 -6.25
CA GLU A 160 12.42 5.48 -5.67
C GLU A 160 13.56 4.43 -5.68
N PHE A 161 14.68 4.73 -6.33
CA PHE A 161 15.87 3.87 -6.24
C PHE A 161 16.87 4.41 -5.22
N SER A 162 16.72 4.05 -3.94
CA SER A 162 17.74 4.32 -2.90
C SER A 162 18.82 3.23 -2.84
N THR A 163 18.86 2.37 -1.82
CA THR A 163 19.98 1.39 -1.70
C THR A 163 19.94 0.27 -2.75
N GLY A 164 18.85 0.16 -3.52
CA GLY A 164 18.68 -0.84 -4.57
C GLY A 164 18.67 -2.30 -4.11
N ASN A 165 18.71 -2.59 -2.80
CA ASN A 165 18.80 -3.95 -2.27
C ASN A 165 17.61 -4.83 -2.70
N THR A 166 16.40 -4.28 -2.79
CA THR A 166 15.22 -4.98 -3.33
C THR A 166 15.49 -5.45 -4.75
N VAL A 167 15.88 -4.54 -5.66
CA VAL A 167 16.18 -4.85 -7.06
C VAL A 167 17.35 -5.82 -7.21
N LEU A 168 18.43 -5.67 -6.42
CA LEU A 168 19.55 -6.62 -6.38
C LEU A 168 19.10 -8.03 -5.97
N ASN A 169 18.18 -8.14 -5.01
CA ASN A 169 17.61 -9.41 -4.58
C ASN A 169 16.66 -9.99 -5.65
N THR A 170 15.82 -9.16 -6.27
CA THR A 170 14.91 -9.55 -7.36
C THR A 170 15.69 -10.05 -8.58
N ILE A 171 16.73 -9.33 -9.03
CA ILE A 171 17.60 -9.80 -10.13
C ILE A 171 18.27 -11.11 -9.72
N ARG A 172 18.84 -11.23 -8.51
CA ARG A 172 19.49 -12.48 -8.09
C ARG A 172 18.53 -13.68 -8.09
N ALA A 173 17.32 -13.51 -7.55
CA ALA A 173 16.30 -14.56 -7.48
C ALA A 173 15.78 -14.96 -8.87
N LEU A 174 15.56 -13.98 -9.76
CA LEU A 174 15.11 -14.24 -11.13
C LEU A 174 16.23 -14.82 -11.99
N HIS A 175 17.42 -14.22 -11.99
CA HIS A 175 18.56 -14.66 -12.82
C HIS A 175 18.99 -16.11 -12.52
N ALA A 176 18.88 -16.54 -11.26
CA ALA A 176 19.19 -17.92 -10.85
C ALA A 176 18.24 -18.99 -11.45
N ARG A 177 17.08 -18.59 -11.98
CA ARG A 177 16.07 -19.48 -12.59
C ARG A 177 15.80 -19.17 -14.07
N TYR A 178 15.90 -17.89 -14.43
CA TYR A 178 15.59 -17.30 -15.72
C TYR A 178 16.66 -16.23 -16.05
N PRO A 179 17.90 -16.64 -16.36
CA PRO A 179 18.99 -15.71 -16.63
C PRO A 179 18.68 -14.85 -17.86
N ARG A 180 18.91 -13.54 -17.76
CA ARG A 180 18.83 -12.58 -18.87
C ARG A 180 20.21 -11.96 -19.08
N GLU A 181 20.56 -11.68 -20.34
CA GLU A 181 21.78 -10.94 -20.68
C GLU A 181 21.67 -9.45 -20.31
N ARG A 182 20.44 -8.91 -20.26
CA ARG A 182 20.18 -7.48 -20.03
C ARG A 182 19.02 -7.23 -19.05
N TYR A 183 19.25 -6.33 -18.11
CA TYR A 183 18.26 -5.76 -17.20
C TYR A 183 18.26 -4.24 -17.35
N VAL A 184 17.08 -3.62 -17.23
CA VAL A 184 16.94 -2.16 -17.17
C VAL A 184 16.16 -1.79 -15.91
N VAL A 185 16.81 -1.11 -14.97
CA VAL A 185 16.16 -0.58 -13.77
C VAL A 185 15.56 0.78 -14.10
N VAL A 186 14.30 1.00 -13.74
CA VAL A 186 13.54 2.22 -14.03
C VAL A 186 12.96 2.77 -12.73
N ALA A 187 13.16 4.05 -12.50
CA ALA A 187 12.60 4.77 -11.35
C ALA A 187 12.09 6.17 -11.78
N LEU A 188 11.30 6.83 -10.93
CA LEU A 188 11.14 8.27 -11.07
C LEU A 188 12.41 8.99 -10.62
N VAL A 189 13.00 8.56 -9.50
CA VAL A 189 14.20 9.18 -8.91
C VAL A 189 15.27 8.17 -8.52
N ASP A 190 16.53 8.48 -8.82
CA ASP A 190 17.71 7.75 -8.33
C ASP A 190 18.32 8.50 -7.15
N MET A 191 18.27 7.88 -5.97
CA MET A 191 18.67 8.47 -4.68
C MET A 191 19.89 7.75 -4.08
N ARG A 192 20.66 7.03 -4.91
CA ARG A 192 21.82 6.22 -4.51
C ARG A 192 22.99 7.05 -3.97
N ALA A 193 23.67 6.50 -2.96
CA ALA A 193 25.04 6.91 -2.67
C ALA A 193 26.02 6.28 -3.70
N PRO A 194 27.21 6.86 -3.93
CA PRO A 194 28.21 6.29 -4.85
C PRO A 194 28.59 4.82 -4.55
N ALA A 195 28.52 4.41 -3.28
CA ALA A 195 28.74 3.02 -2.86
C ALA A 195 27.62 2.06 -3.33
N ASP A 196 26.39 2.54 -3.50
CA ASP A 196 25.27 1.77 -4.05
C ASP A 196 25.36 1.64 -5.58
N VAL A 197 25.86 2.69 -6.25
CA VAL A 197 26.21 2.64 -7.68
C VAL A 197 27.28 1.58 -7.92
N ALA A 198 28.40 1.64 -7.18
CA ALA A 198 29.49 0.67 -7.27
C ALA A 198 29.04 -0.76 -6.94
N ARG A 199 28.14 -0.94 -5.95
CA ARG A 199 27.56 -2.25 -5.61
C ARG A 199 26.72 -2.83 -6.76
N LEU A 200 25.94 -2.00 -7.46
CA LEU A 200 25.18 -2.45 -8.64
C LEU A 200 26.10 -2.88 -9.78
N THR A 201 27.16 -2.10 -10.06
CA THR A 201 28.15 -2.43 -11.10
C THR A 201 28.89 -3.75 -10.79
N ALA A 202 29.35 -3.92 -9.55
CA ALA A 202 30.02 -5.15 -9.12
C ALA A 202 29.08 -6.37 -9.16
N PHE A 203 27.81 -6.20 -8.80
CA PHE A 203 26.80 -7.25 -8.90
C PHE A 203 26.51 -7.64 -10.35
N ALA A 204 26.33 -6.67 -11.26
CA ALA A 204 26.10 -6.90 -12.69
C ALA A 204 27.24 -7.74 -13.31
N HIS A 205 28.49 -7.35 -13.06
CA HIS A 205 29.66 -8.14 -13.45
C HIS A 205 29.67 -9.53 -12.81
N GLY A 206 29.30 -9.64 -11.52
CA GLY A 206 29.24 -10.91 -10.78
C GLY A 206 28.21 -11.92 -11.28
N ILE A 207 27.17 -11.47 -12.00
CA ILE A 207 26.18 -12.34 -12.68
C ILE A 207 26.40 -12.43 -14.20
N GLY A 208 27.43 -11.78 -14.75
CA GLY A 208 27.72 -11.79 -16.20
C GLY A 208 26.67 -11.10 -17.07
N ALA A 209 25.84 -10.21 -16.51
CA ALA A 209 24.74 -9.55 -17.21
C ALA A 209 24.89 -8.01 -17.22
N ARG A 210 24.39 -7.37 -18.27
CA ARG A 210 24.28 -5.91 -18.35
C ARG A 210 23.13 -5.42 -17.48
N VAL A 211 23.36 -4.44 -16.63
CA VAL A 211 22.32 -3.74 -15.87
C VAL A 211 22.41 -2.25 -16.15
N ASP A 212 21.48 -1.74 -16.96
CA ASP A 212 21.30 -0.30 -17.18
C ASP A 212 20.35 0.29 -16.10
N LEU A 213 20.41 1.61 -15.88
CA LEU A 213 19.41 2.33 -15.07
C LEU A 213 18.93 3.61 -15.76
N LEU A 214 17.63 3.89 -15.65
CA LEU A 214 16.98 5.12 -16.11
C LEU A 214 16.10 5.72 -15.01
N ALA A 215 16.42 6.93 -14.55
CA ALA A 215 15.57 7.74 -13.68
C ALA A 215 15.12 9.03 -14.39
N THR A 216 14.05 9.67 -13.92
CA THR A 216 13.64 11.01 -14.40
C THR A 216 14.62 12.05 -13.89
N ALA A 217 14.96 12.01 -12.61
CA ALA A 217 15.96 12.86 -11.95
C ALA A 217 16.83 12.03 -10.98
N SER A 218 17.97 12.58 -10.56
CA SER A 218 18.94 11.96 -9.65
C SER A 218 19.33 12.90 -8.51
N GLY A 219 19.64 12.34 -7.34
CA GLY A 219 20.07 13.11 -6.18
C GLY A 219 20.41 12.28 -4.95
N ALA A 220 20.34 12.93 -3.78
CA ALA A 220 20.57 12.35 -2.47
C ALA A 220 19.73 13.08 -1.41
N VAL A 221 19.40 12.37 -0.34
CA VAL A 221 18.84 12.97 0.89
C VAL A 221 19.95 13.06 1.92
N ARG A 222 20.25 14.27 2.41
CA ARG A 222 21.17 14.47 3.54
C ARG A 222 20.39 14.54 4.84
N LEU A 223 20.94 13.92 5.88
CA LEU A 223 20.29 13.73 7.17
C LEU A 223 21.27 14.11 8.29
N PRO A 224 20.86 14.92 9.29
CA PRO A 224 21.65 15.12 10.49
C PRO A 224 21.58 13.88 11.39
N ALA A 225 22.56 13.73 12.29
CA ALA A 225 22.70 12.54 13.15
C ALA A 225 21.48 12.32 14.08
N ASP A 226 20.76 13.38 14.44
CA ASP A 226 19.61 13.38 15.35
C ASP A 226 18.25 13.23 14.64
N VAL A 227 18.22 13.00 13.33
CA VAL A 227 16.99 12.95 12.51
C VAL A 227 15.95 11.93 13.01
N LEU A 228 16.41 10.80 13.56
CA LEU A 228 15.54 9.73 14.08
C LEU A 228 15.00 10.04 15.48
N GLU A 229 15.64 10.94 16.22
CA GLU A 229 15.18 11.42 17.53
C GLU A 229 14.11 12.49 17.33
N LYS A 230 14.49 13.60 16.68
CA LYS A 230 13.58 14.68 16.26
C LYS A 230 12.34 14.15 15.55
N GLY A 231 12.51 13.18 14.64
CA GLY A 231 11.42 12.55 13.91
C GLY A 231 10.40 11.83 14.80
N ARG A 232 10.85 11.08 15.81
CA ARG A 232 9.97 10.38 16.76
C ARG A 232 9.24 11.38 17.67
N GLU A 233 9.94 12.38 18.19
CA GLU A 233 9.34 13.44 19.01
C GLU A 233 8.30 14.27 18.24
N LEU A 234 8.57 14.56 16.97
CA LEU A 234 7.70 15.37 16.13
C LEU A 234 6.44 14.61 15.72
N VAL A 235 6.55 13.30 15.44
CA VAL A 235 5.41 12.40 15.24
C VAL A 235 4.57 12.30 16.52
N ALA A 236 5.20 11.98 17.67
CA ALA A 236 4.50 11.82 18.94
C ALA A 236 3.72 13.09 19.36
N ARG A 237 4.30 14.29 19.17
CA ARG A 237 3.62 15.56 19.46
C ARG A 237 2.39 15.82 18.60
N HIS A 238 2.37 15.40 17.34
CA HIS A 238 1.19 15.58 16.48
C HIS A 238 0.11 14.54 16.76
N GLU A 239 0.50 13.33 17.16
CA GLU A 239 -0.44 12.24 17.47
C GLU A 239 -1.05 12.35 18.89
N ALA A 240 -0.38 13.04 19.82
CA ALA A 240 -0.93 13.40 21.13
C ALA A 240 -1.98 14.54 21.05
N GLY A 241 -2.03 15.28 19.94
CA GLY A 241 -2.89 16.44 19.74
C GLY A 241 -2.50 17.67 20.58
N PRO A 242 -3.23 18.78 20.45
CA PRO A 242 -3.16 19.87 21.41
C PRO A 242 -3.75 19.39 22.74
N ALA A 243 -2.97 19.46 23.82
CA ALA A 243 -3.55 19.35 25.16
C ALA A 243 -4.54 20.50 25.35
N GLU A 244 -5.78 20.20 25.73
CA GLU A 244 -6.75 21.25 26.07
C GLU A 244 -6.19 22.07 27.23
N ALA A 245 -6.02 23.37 27.01
CA ALA A 245 -5.79 24.33 28.08
C ALA A 245 -7.09 24.46 28.88
N GLY A 246 -7.28 23.54 29.83
CA GLY A 246 -8.45 23.50 30.69
C GLY A 246 -8.75 24.86 31.32
N PRO A 247 -10.03 25.23 31.49
CA PRO A 247 -10.41 26.58 31.89
C PRO A 247 -9.71 26.96 33.20
N ALA A 248 -9.03 28.11 33.19
CA ALA A 248 -8.27 28.59 34.34
C ALA A 248 -9.16 28.63 35.59
N ALA A 249 -8.73 27.96 36.66
CA ALA A 249 -9.53 27.75 37.85
C ALA A 249 -9.95 29.10 38.47
N VAL A 250 -11.26 29.38 38.44
CA VAL A 250 -11.85 30.53 39.11
C VAL A 250 -11.64 30.36 40.62
N PRO A 251 -11.06 31.34 41.34
CA PRO A 251 -10.86 31.22 42.78
C PRO A 251 -12.21 31.09 43.49
N ALA A 252 -12.38 30.03 44.29
CA ALA A 252 -13.59 29.82 45.07
C ALA A 252 -13.76 30.95 46.10
N GLN A 253 -14.94 31.56 46.12
CA GLN A 253 -15.32 32.50 47.19
C GLN A 253 -15.70 31.71 48.45
N ALA A 254 -15.34 32.23 49.62
CA ALA A 254 -15.55 31.56 50.89
C ALA A 254 -16.94 31.87 51.49
N GLU A 255 -17.63 30.84 51.96
CA GLU A 255 -18.80 30.97 52.83
C GLU A 255 -18.43 30.77 54.33
N PRO A 256 -19.18 31.37 55.27
CA PRO A 256 -18.80 31.41 56.69
C PRO A 256 -19.22 30.16 57.49
N PRO A 257 -18.62 29.91 58.67
CA PRO A 257 -18.87 28.72 59.49
C PRO A 257 -20.18 28.77 60.30
N GLY A 258 -20.71 27.58 60.62
CA GLY A 258 -21.83 27.35 61.53
C GLY A 258 -21.67 26.03 62.31
N ASP A 259 -22.23 25.97 63.52
CA ASP A 259 -21.87 24.99 64.55
C ASP A 259 -22.48 23.57 64.43
N ALA A 260 -21.83 22.63 65.12
CA ALA A 260 -22.31 21.28 65.47
C ALA A 260 -22.87 21.29 66.94
N PRO A 261 -23.29 20.17 67.59
CA PRO A 261 -23.27 18.76 67.16
C PRO A 261 -24.55 17.94 67.49
N GLY A 262 -24.53 16.63 67.18
CA GLY A 262 -25.48 15.63 67.69
C GLY A 262 -24.92 14.20 67.58
N ARG A 263 -25.12 13.36 68.62
CA ARG A 263 -24.70 11.94 68.68
C ARG A 263 -25.88 10.98 68.48
N VAL A 264 -25.58 9.69 68.22
CA VAL A 264 -26.08 8.54 69.01
C VAL A 264 -25.34 7.23 68.64
N GLU A 265 -25.19 6.33 69.61
CA GLU A 265 -24.45 5.05 69.61
C GLU A 265 -25.40 3.91 70.13
N SER A 266 -25.40 2.61 69.78
CA SER A 266 -24.65 1.66 68.91
C SER A 266 -25.60 0.45 68.59
N ALA A 267 -25.35 -0.88 68.40
CA ALA A 267 -24.24 -1.87 68.34
C ALA A 267 -24.82 -3.24 67.80
N GLY A 268 -24.01 -4.26 67.46
CA GLY A 268 -24.48 -5.67 67.31
C GLY A 268 -23.69 -6.65 66.39
N ALA A 269 -23.60 -7.93 66.77
CA ALA A 269 -22.97 -9.08 66.07
C ALA A 269 -23.79 -10.39 66.38
N PRO A 270 -23.41 -11.69 66.13
CA PRO A 270 -22.13 -12.27 65.62
C PRO A 270 -22.20 -13.56 64.71
N ALA A 271 -21.00 -13.98 64.24
CA ALA A 271 -20.41 -15.33 64.08
C ALA A 271 -21.17 -16.62 63.63
N GLY A 272 -20.45 -17.47 62.87
CA GLY A 272 -20.68 -18.92 62.67
C GLY A 272 -19.46 -19.61 62.00
N ALA A 273 -19.17 -20.90 62.29
CA ALA A 273 -17.95 -21.60 61.80
C ALA A 273 -18.04 -23.15 61.87
N ALA A 274 -17.32 -23.89 60.99
CA ALA A 274 -16.97 -25.31 61.17
C ALA A 274 -15.97 -25.91 60.13
N ARG A 275 -14.88 -26.54 60.63
CA ARG A 275 -14.32 -27.89 60.27
C ARG A 275 -13.80 -28.19 58.84
N CYS A 276 -12.98 -29.23 58.55
CA CYS A 276 -11.87 -29.97 59.23
C CYS A 276 -11.20 -30.94 58.21
N GLU A 277 -10.10 -31.63 58.59
CA GLU A 277 -9.45 -32.79 57.90
C GLU A 277 -8.71 -32.48 56.57
N ALA A 278 -7.66 -33.21 56.13
CA ALA A 278 -6.62 -34.03 56.81
C ALA A 278 -5.39 -34.22 55.87
N ALA A 279 -4.25 -34.69 56.39
CA ALA A 279 -2.96 -34.91 55.69
C ALA A 279 -2.70 -36.44 55.44
N PRO A 280 -1.51 -36.98 55.05
CA PRO A 280 -0.18 -36.40 54.80
C PRO A 280 0.65 -36.99 53.60
N GLU A 281 1.94 -36.59 53.49
CA GLU A 281 3.19 -37.34 53.10
C GLU A 281 3.18 -38.45 52.01
N ALA A 282 4.23 -38.81 51.23
CA ALA A 282 5.66 -38.46 51.02
C ALA A 282 6.12 -39.15 49.69
N GLY A 283 7.36 -39.12 49.13
CA GLY A 283 8.63 -38.44 49.43
C GLY A 283 9.88 -39.17 48.83
N SER A 284 11.02 -38.47 48.71
CA SER A 284 12.41 -39.00 48.52
C SER A 284 12.94 -39.56 47.16
N ALA A 285 13.93 -38.83 46.63
CA ALA A 285 15.28 -39.26 46.14
C ALA A 285 15.54 -40.22 44.93
N ARG A 286 16.22 -39.62 43.92
CA ARG A 286 17.49 -40.03 43.25
C ARG A 286 17.78 -41.50 42.88
N THR A 287 18.07 -41.76 41.60
CA THR A 287 19.35 -42.37 41.11
C THR A 287 19.44 -42.39 39.57
N GLY A 288 20.62 -42.70 39.02
CA GLY A 288 20.90 -43.07 37.62
C GLY A 288 22.14 -43.98 37.59
N PRO A 289 22.85 -44.22 36.45
CA PRO A 289 22.62 -43.81 35.06
C PRO A 289 22.58 -45.00 34.05
N GLY A 290 22.38 -44.75 32.74
CA GLY A 290 22.51 -45.79 31.70
C GLY A 290 22.35 -45.29 30.24
N VAL A 291 23.22 -45.76 29.33
CA VAL A 291 23.43 -45.37 27.91
C VAL A 291 24.17 -46.56 27.21
N PRO A 292 24.13 -46.83 25.88
CA PRO A 292 23.44 -46.18 24.74
C PRO A 292 22.52 -47.12 23.90
N GLY A 293 21.92 -46.58 22.82
CA GLY A 293 21.42 -47.37 21.68
C GLY A 293 20.65 -46.54 20.65
N PRO A 294 21.15 -46.31 19.42
CA PRO A 294 20.39 -45.63 18.36
C PRO A 294 19.46 -46.62 17.64
N GLY A 295 18.25 -46.15 17.29
CA GLY A 295 17.28 -46.90 16.49
C GLY A 295 16.39 -45.95 15.70
N ASP A 296 16.01 -46.36 14.49
CA ASP A 296 15.39 -45.50 13.49
C ASP A 296 14.03 -44.92 13.90
N ARG A 297 13.71 -43.73 13.37
CA ARG A 297 12.37 -43.16 13.40
C ARG A 297 11.92 -42.71 12.02
N ALA A 298 10.92 -43.41 11.49
CA ALA A 298 10.05 -42.85 10.47
C ALA A 298 9.15 -41.74 11.09
N PRO A 299 8.69 -40.76 10.30
CA PRO A 299 7.77 -39.74 10.79
C PRO A 299 6.32 -40.24 10.75
N GLU A 300 5.69 -40.40 11.92
CA GLU A 300 4.23 -40.47 12.03
C GLU A 300 3.63 -39.11 12.43
N ALA A 301 2.40 -38.87 11.99
CA ALA A 301 1.68 -37.61 12.25
C ALA A 301 1.06 -37.59 13.65
N VAL A 302 1.01 -36.41 14.27
CA VAL A 302 0.26 -36.17 15.52
C VAL A 302 -0.71 -35.00 15.32
N ALA A 303 -1.93 -35.16 15.84
CA ALA A 303 -3.05 -34.26 15.57
C ALA A 303 -3.03 -32.97 16.41
N SER A 304 -3.87 -32.02 15.99
CA SER A 304 -4.15 -30.76 16.69
C SER A 304 -4.63 -31.00 18.14
N ALA A 305 -3.94 -30.41 19.11
CA ALA A 305 -4.47 -30.13 20.43
C ALA A 305 -4.57 -28.60 20.62
N ARG A 306 -5.71 -28.13 21.14
CA ARG A 306 -5.89 -26.70 21.49
C ARG A 306 -5.17 -26.41 22.81
N SER A 307 -4.51 -25.26 22.92
CA SER A 307 -4.12 -24.66 24.21
C SER A 307 -4.76 -23.30 24.30
N GLU A 308 -5.55 -23.09 25.34
CA GLU A 308 -6.03 -21.77 25.73
C GLU A 308 -4.89 -21.01 26.41
N VAL A 309 -4.90 -19.68 26.28
CA VAL A 309 -3.99 -18.77 26.99
C VAL A 309 -4.86 -17.63 27.52
N PRO A 310 -4.79 -17.30 28.83
CA PRO A 310 -5.72 -16.35 29.44
C PRO A 310 -5.48 -14.91 29.00
N ALA A 311 -6.55 -14.12 29.01
CA ALA A 311 -6.48 -12.68 28.75
C ALA A 311 -6.21 -11.90 30.05
N ASP A 312 -5.29 -10.92 29.99
CA ASP A 312 -5.45 -9.61 30.64
C ASP A 312 -4.34 -8.64 30.20
N VAL A 313 -4.66 -7.75 29.25
CA VAL A 313 -3.93 -6.50 28.98
C VAL A 313 -4.98 -5.45 28.59
N PRO A 314 -5.06 -4.28 29.25
CA PRO A 314 -6.09 -3.29 28.97
C PRO A 314 -5.89 -2.64 27.59
N ALA A 315 -6.99 -2.50 26.84
CA ALA A 315 -7.01 -1.81 25.55
C ALA A 315 -7.09 -0.29 25.77
N ASP A 316 -5.94 0.38 25.71
CA ASP A 316 -5.86 1.84 25.81
C ASP A 316 -6.27 2.51 24.48
N ALA A 317 -7.13 3.52 24.54
CA ALA A 317 -7.88 4.00 23.37
C ALA A 317 -7.32 5.32 22.81
N PRO A 318 -6.83 5.36 21.55
CA PRO A 318 -6.41 6.61 20.93
C PRO A 318 -7.62 7.53 20.67
N GLY A 319 -7.45 8.82 20.96
CA GLY A 319 -8.55 9.78 21.07
C GLY A 319 -9.39 9.95 19.79
N ARG A 320 -10.71 9.89 19.95
CA ARG A 320 -11.67 10.37 18.95
C ARG A 320 -11.75 11.89 19.03
N VAL A 321 -11.47 12.59 17.94
CA VAL A 321 -11.81 14.02 17.82
C VAL A 321 -13.30 14.12 17.52
N GLU A 322 -14.06 14.77 18.40
CA GLU A 322 -15.49 15.01 18.18
C GLU A 322 -15.71 16.13 17.14
N PRO A 323 -16.67 15.98 16.20
CA PRO A 323 -17.08 17.05 15.30
C PRO A 323 -18.07 18.01 15.98
N ALA A 324 -17.89 19.31 15.78
CA ALA A 324 -18.74 20.34 16.35
C ALA A 324 -20.23 20.24 15.93
N VAL A 325 -21.10 20.68 16.84
CA VAL A 325 -22.57 20.61 16.82
C VAL A 325 -23.17 21.41 15.63
N PRO A 326 -24.30 20.97 15.03
CA PRO A 326 -24.30 20.84 13.56
C PRO A 326 -25.10 21.88 12.77
N GLY A 327 -24.52 22.35 11.68
CA GLY A 327 -25.28 22.49 10.43
C GLY A 327 -25.51 21.11 9.81
N GLN A 328 -26.68 20.86 9.22
CA GLN A 328 -26.97 19.58 8.55
C GLN A 328 -26.03 19.36 7.35
N ARG A 329 -24.91 18.65 7.57
CA ARG A 329 -24.11 18.09 6.48
C ARG A 329 -24.96 17.05 5.76
N VAL A 330 -25.46 17.42 4.58
CA VAL A 330 -26.04 16.47 3.62
C VAL A 330 -24.99 15.39 3.35
N ARG A 331 -25.25 14.16 3.80
CA ARG A 331 -24.37 13.03 3.48
C ARG A 331 -24.31 12.86 1.97
N GLY A 332 -23.11 12.70 1.43
CA GLY A 332 -22.90 12.49 0.01
C GLY A 332 -23.68 11.28 -0.51
N ARG A 333 -24.22 11.41 -1.73
CA ARG A 333 -24.98 10.32 -2.35
C ARG A 333 -24.01 9.31 -2.93
N VAL A 334 -24.06 8.08 -2.44
CA VAL A 334 -23.37 6.93 -3.05
C VAL A 334 -24.28 6.35 -4.14
N ALA A 335 -23.75 6.23 -5.36
CA ALA A 335 -24.39 5.55 -6.49
C ALA A 335 -23.38 4.62 -7.16
N ARG A 336 -23.84 3.64 -7.95
CA ARG A 336 -22.98 2.65 -8.62
C ARG A 336 -23.02 2.86 -10.14
N VAL A 337 -21.86 2.78 -10.79
CA VAL A 337 -21.69 2.92 -12.25
C VAL A 337 -21.18 1.59 -12.80
N ASP A 338 -22.00 0.94 -13.63
CA ASP A 338 -21.56 -0.17 -14.47
C ASP A 338 -20.71 0.38 -15.62
N LEU A 339 -19.39 0.12 -15.58
CA LEU A 339 -18.48 0.52 -16.66
C LEU A 339 -18.70 -0.30 -17.95
N ARG A 340 -19.34 -1.48 -17.87
CA ARG A 340 -19.32 -2.54 -18.89
C ARG A 340 -17.92 -2.98 -19.26
N TRP A 341 -17.16 -3.40 -18.24
CA TRP A 341 -15.77 -3.81 -18.38
C TRP A 341 -15.59 -4.89 -19.47
N PRO A 342 -14.62 -4.75 -20.39
CA PRO A 342 -14.46 -5.67 -21.51
C PRO A 342 -14.10 -7.10 -21.05
N ARG A 343 -14.90 -8.08 -21.49
CA ARG A 343 -14.68 -9.50 -21.17
C ARG A 343 -13.28 -9.96 -21.58
N GLY A 344 -12.59 -10.67 -20.68
CA GLY A 344 -11.24 -11.19 -20.93
C GLY A 344 -10.18 -10.09 -20.98
N VAL A 345 -10.35 -8.99 -20.27
CA VAL A 345 -9.30 -8.01 -19.97
C VAL A 345 -9.07 -8.02 -18.46
N PRO A 346 -7.86 -8.31 -17.96
CA PRO A 346 -7.56 -8.21 -16.54
C PRO A 346 -7.69 -6.79 -16.00
N ASP A 347 -8.06 -6.66 -14.73
CA ASP A 347 -8.11 -5.41 -13.97
C ASP A 347 -6.71 -4.78 -13.74
N GLY A 348 -5.68 -5.63 -13.63
CA GLY A 348 -4.32 -5.22 -13.32
C GLY A 348 -3.24 -6.07 -14.01
N GLY A 349 -2.01 -5.90 -13.56
CA GLY A 349 -0.85 -6.66 -14.06
C GLY A 349 -0.48 -7.88 -13.21
N ARG A 350 -1.23 -8.18 -12.14
CA ARG A 350 -0.93 -9.21 -11.12
C ARG A 350 -0.62 -10.59 -11.71
N HIS A 351 -1.32 -10.93 -12.79
CA HIS A 351 -1.22 -12.20 -13.50
C HIS A 351 -0.63 -12.08 -14.92
N GLY A 352 -0.15 -10.89 -15.29
CA GLY A 352 0.31 -10.58 -16.65
C GLY A 352 -0.74 -9.79 -17.45
N PHE A 353 -0.27 -8.81 -18.21
CA PHE A 353 -1.09 -7.96 -19.06
C PHE A 353 -0.39 -7.77 -20.41
N THR A 354 -1.02 -8.28 -21.48
CA THR A 354 -0.41 -8.33 -22.82
C THR A 354 -0.76 -7.08 -23.64
N PRO A 355 -0.04 -6.79 -24.75
CA PRO A 355 -0.47 -5.77 -25.71
C PRO A 355 -1.89 -6.00 -26.22
N GLY A 356 -2.30 -7.26 -26.40
CA GLY A 356 -3.68 -7.62 -26.75
C GLY A 356 -4.70 -7.31 -25.66
N HIS A 357 -4.29 -7.20 -24.39
CA HIS A 357 -5.15 -6.75 -23.28
C HIS A 357 -5.26 -5.23 -23.29
N ARG A 358 -4.14 -4.52 -23.53
CA ARG A 358 -4.13 -3.06 -23.77
C ARG A 358 -5.07 -2.69 -24.90
N ASP A 359 -4.92 -3.29 -26.07
CA ASP A 359 -5.75 -3.04 -27.25
C ASP A 359 -7.26 -3.19 -26.99
N ARG A 360 -7.66 -4.16 -26.15
CA ARG A 360 -9.07 -4.33 -25.74
C ARG A 360 -9.51 -3.25 -24.73
N LEU A 361 -8.64 -2.86 -23.81
CA LEU A 361 -8.87 -1.77 -22.85
C LEU A 361 -9.02 -0.41 -23.57
N GLU A 362 -8.09 -0.06 -24.46
CA GLU A 362 -8.08 1.19 -25.25
C GLU A 362 -9.39 1.39 -26.02
N ARG A 363 -9.90 0.33 -26.68
CA ARG A 363 -11.16 0.38 -27.42
C ARG A 363 -12.40 0.51 -26.52
N ALA A 364 -12.32 0.11 -25.25
CA ALA A 364 -13.42 0.18 -24.30
C ALA A 364 -13.43 1.49 -23.48
N LEU A 365 -12.25 2.08 -23.19
CA LEU A 365 -12.10 3.25 -22.32
C LEU A 365 -13.01 4.43 -22.66
N PRO A 366 -13.21 4.86 -23.91
CA PRO A 366 -14.15 5.96 -24.22
C PRO A 366 -15.59 5.65 -23.79
N GLY A 367 -16.02 4.40 -23.93
CA GLY A 367 -17.35 3.95 -23.48
C GLY A 367 -17.47 3.83 -21.96
N MET A 368 -16.37 3.55 -21.25
CA MET A 368 -16.34 3.55 -19.79
C MET A 368 -16.35 4.98 -19.24
N ALA A 369 -15.55 5.87 -19.83
CA ALA A 369 -15.45 7.27 -19.45
C ALA A 369 -16.75 8.05 -19.73
N ALA A 370 -17.45 7.76 -20.85
CA ALA A 370 -18.77 8.33 -21.12
C ALA A 370 -19.80 8.00 -20.03
N ARG A 371 -19.84 6.74 -19.56
CA ARG A 371 -20.74 6.31 -18.47
C ARG A 371 -20.43 6.96 -17.12
N VAL A 372 -19.16 7.23 -16.86
CA VAL A 372 -18.76 8.04 -15.70
C VAL A 372 -19.23 9.47 -15.87
N ALA A 373 -19.04 10.08 -17.04
CA ALA A 373 -19.47 11.45 -17.32
C ALA A 373 -21.00 11.62 -17.24
N GLU A 374 -21.78 10.67 -17.75
CA GLU A 374 -23.25 10.59 -17.63
C GLU A 374 -23.74 10.48 -16.18
N ALA A 375 -22.91 9.96 -15.26
CA ALA A 375 -23.23 9.77 -13.85
C ALA A 375 -22.69 10.87 -12.92
N LEU A 376 -21.85 11.78 -13.42
CA LEU A 376 -21.37 12.93 -12.66
C LEU A 376 -22.50 13.97 -12.44
N PRO A 377 -22.48 14.73 -11.33
CA PRO A 377 -23.44 15.81 -11.13
C PRO A 377 -23.23 16.93 -12.16
N GLU A 378 -24.34 17.51 -12.64
CA GLU A 378 -24.32 18.65 -13.55
C GLU A 378 -23.55 19.83 -12.94
N GLY A 379 -22.66 20.44 -13.71
CA GLY A 379 -21.82 21.54 -13.23
C GLY A 379 -20.67 21.13 -12.29
N ALA A 380 -20.33 19.83 -12.18
CA ALA A 380 -19.11 19.40 -11.50
C ALA A 380 -17.88 20.16 -12.01
N ARG A 381 -17.09 20.73 -11.08
CA ARG A 381 -15.86 21.48 -11.38
C ARG A 381 -14.61 20.71 -10.98
N ARG A 382 -14.70 19.83 -9.99
CA ARG A 382 -13.58 19.01 -9.50
C ARG A 382 -14.00 17.57 -9.23
N VAL A 383 -13.33 16.62 -9.87
CA VAL A 383 -13.61 15.19 -9.77
C VAL A 383 -12.35 14.45 -9.36
N LEU A 384 -12.46 13.56 -8.37
CA LEU A 384 -11.41 12.59 -8.04
C LEU A 384 -11.78 11.23 -8.63
N VAL A 385 -10.86 10.57 -9.33
CA VAL A 385 -10.91 9.11 -9.53
C VAL A 385 -9.95 8.47 -8.54
N LEU A 386 -10.46 7.61 -7.68
CA LEU A 386 -9.73 6.96 -6.59
C LEU A 386 -9.65 5.45 -6.86
N GLY A 387 -8.47 4.97 -7.24
CA GLY A 387 -8.15 3.53 -7.27
C GLY A 387 -7.96 2.93 -5.88
N PHE A 388 -7.68 1.63 -5.82
CA PHE A 388 -7.63 0.86 -4.57
C PHE A 388 -6.34 0.02 -4.44
N GLU A 389 -5.50 0.32 -3.46
CA GLU A 389 -4.23 -0.39 -3.14
C GLU A 389 -3.32 -0.56 -4.38
N GLU A 390 -3.22 -1.80 -4.90
CA GLU A 390 -2.50 -2.21 -6.12
C GLU A 390 -3.24 -1.90 -7.43
N LEU A 391 -4.57 -1.69 -7.39
CA LEU A 391 -5.40 -1.36 -8.55
C LEU A 391 -5.21 0.11 -8.95
N MET A 392 -4.02 0.42 -9.47
CA MET A 392 -3.65 1.78 -9.89
C MET A 392 -3.92 2.05 -11.37
N TYR A 393 -3.58 1.10 -12.25
CA TYR A 393 -3.56 1.36 -13.69
C TYR A 393 -4.94 1.50 -14.33
N ALA A 394 -5.87 0.56 -14.13
CA ALA A 394 -7.21 0.66 -14.72
C ALA A 394 -7.95 1.96 -14.30
N PRO A 395 -7.95 2.38 -13.01
CA PRO A 395 -8.52 3.66 -12.61
C PRO A 395 -7.77 4.87 -13.17
N LEU A 396 -6.43 4.83 -13.28
CA LEU A 396 -5.64 5.89 -13.94
C LEU A 396 -6.02 6.04 -15.42
N ARG A 397 -6.17 4.93 -16.16
CA ARG A 397 -6.58 4.94 -17.57
C ARG A 397 -8.00 5.47 -17.75
N LEU A 398 -8.93 5.07 -16.87
CA LEU A 398 -10.29 5.62 -16.85
C LEU A 398 -10.27 7.12 -16.56
N ALA A 399 -9.54 7.56 -15.54
CA ALA A 399 -9.41 8.97 -15.17
C ALA A 399 -8.86 9.82 -16.33
N ARG A 400 -7.87 9.31 -17.07
CA ARG A 400 -7.27 10.02 -18.22
C ARG A 400 -8.24 10.23 -19.37
N GLU A 401 -9.17 9.30 -19.64
CA GLU A 401 -10.17 9.53 -20.68
C GLU A 401 -11.38 10.34 -20.15
N VAL A 402 -11.70 10.29 -18.85
CA VAL A 402 -12.66 11.24 -18.25
C VAL A 402 -12.11 12.67 -18.31
N GLU A 403 -10.82 12.90 -18.02
CA GLU A 403 -10.11 14.19 -18.14
C GLU A 403 -10.20 14.81 -19.56
N ARG A 404 -10.52 13.99 -20.57
CA ARG A 404 -10.66 14.43 -21.98
C ARG A 404 -12.10 14.61 -22.43
N LEU A 405 -13.08 14.16 -21.64
CA LEU A 405 -14.51 14.26 -21.94
C LEU A 405 -15.25 15.33 -21.12
N VAL A 406 -14.77 15.67 -19.91
CA VAL A 406 -15.43 16.64 -19.03
C VAL A 406 -14.64 17.94 -18.91
N ALA A 407 -15.34 19.05 -18.65
CA ALA A 407 -14.73 20.35 -18.38
C ALA A 407 -14.24 20.51 -16.91
N ALA A 408 -14.48 19.51 -16.06
CA ALA A 408 -14.05 19.50 -14.67
C ALA A 408 -12.54 19.23 -14.54
N GLU A 409 -11.90 19.78 -13.50
CA GLU A 409 -10.57 19.35 -13.09
C GLU A 409 -10.64 17.91 -12.58
N VAL A 410 -10.13 16.97 -13.37
CA VAL A 410 -10.00 15.57 -12.97
C VAL A 410 -8.66 15.36 -12.26
N ARG A 411 -8.70 14.81 -11.07
CA ARG A 411 -7.55 14.28 -10.34
C ARG A 411 -7.66 12.76 -10.23
N TYR A 412 -6.51 12.10 -10.19
CA TYR A 412 -6.36 10.69 -9.92
C TYR A 412 -5.59 10.50 -8.59
N SER A 413 -6.05 9.55 -7.78
CA SER A 413 -5.30 9.01 -6.64
C SER A 413 -5.57 7.51 -6.49
N THR A 414 -4.89 6.83 -5.57
CA THR A 414 -5.31 5.53 -5.03
C THR A 414 -5.30 5.55 -3.50
N THR A 415 -5.81 4.51 -2.85
CA THR A 415 -5.65 4.25 -1.41
C THR A 415 -4.26 3.67 -1.10
N THR A 416 -3.89 3.57 0.17
CA THR A 416 -2.80 2.70 0.62
C THR A 416 -3.00 2.19 2.04
N ARG A 417 -2.47 1.00 2.33
CA ARG A 417 -2.20 0.46 3.69
C ARG A 417 -1.12 1.20 4.49
N SER A 418 -0.36 2.13 3.89
CA SER A 418 0.82 2.74 4.53
C SER A 418 0.46 3.89 5.49
N PRO A 419 0.72 3.80 6.82
CA PRO A 419 0.42 4.87 7.77
C PRO A 419 1.44 6.02 7.72
N VAL A 420 1.08 7.09 7.03
CA VAL A 420 1.77 8.38 6.99
C VAL A 420 1.08 9.39 7.92
N LEU A 421 1.87 10.22 8.61
CA LEU A 421 1.36 11.31 9.46
C LEU A 421 0.77 12.42 8.57
N ALA A 422 -0.42 12.91 8.92
CA ALA A 422 -1.01 14.08 8.27
C ALA A 422 -0.77 15.35 9.10
N VAL A 423 -0.36 16.44 8.44
CA VAL A 423 -0.17 17.77 9.04
C VAL A 423 -0.64 18.82 8.01
N ASP A 424 -1.66 19.61 8.36
CA ASP A 424 -2.24 20.59 7.43
C ASP A 424 -1.39 21.87 7.34
N ASP A 425 -0.27 21.77 6.61
CA ASP A 425 0.68 22.84 6.36
C ASP A 425 1.05 22.88 4.86
N PRO A 426 1.12 24.05 4.21
CA PRO A 426 1.47 24.15 2.79
C PRO A 426 2.88 23.66 2.45
N GLY A 427 3.81 23.64 3.42
CA GLY A 427 5.16 23.08 3.29
C GLY A 427 5.24 21.56 3.48
N TYR A 428 4.11 20.85 3.61
CA TYR A 428 4.04 19.42 3.92
C TYR A 428 3.22 18.66 2.87
N ALA A 429 3.65 17.45 2.49
CA ALA A 429 3.04 16.72 1.37
C ALA A 429 1.70 16.04 1.70
N ILE A 430 1.42 15.76 2.98
CA ILE A 430 0.26 14.98 3.43
C ILE A 430 -0.58 15.83 4.38
N ARG A 431 -1.45 16.68 3.83
CA ARG A 431 -2.23 17.65 4.62
C ARG A 431 -3.42 17.03 5.32
N THR A 432 -4.09 16.06 4.69
CA THR A 432 -5.22 15.33 5.31
C THR A 432 -5.15 13.83 5.09
N ARG A 433 -5.78 13.06 6.00
CA ARG A 433 -5.99 11.61 5.87
C ARG A 433 -7.45 11.26 6.10
N LEU A 434 -8.01 10.42 5.23
CA LEU A 434 -9.15 9.57 5.57
C LEU A 434 -8.61 8.24 6.10
N VAL A 435 -9.31 7.67 7.08
CA VAL A 435 -8.98 6.38 7.70
C VAL A 435 -10.23 5.51 7.65
N PHE A 436 -10.16 4.33 7.04
CA PHE A 436 -11.26 3.39 6.87
C PHE A 436 -10.78 1.96 7.11
N ASP A 437 -11.70 1.03 7.36
CA ASP A 437 -11.34 -0.38 7.56
C ASP A 437 -11.03 -1.06 6.22
N ALA A 438 -10.07 -1.99 6.21
CA ALA A 438 -9.80 -2.83 5.04
C ALA A 438 -11.06 -3.64 4.63
N HIS A 439 -11.23 -3.81 3.32
CA HIS A 439 -12.42 -4.41 2.71
C HIS A 439 -12.04 -5.34 1.54
N ASP A 440 -10.90 -6.03 1.65
CA ASP A 440 -10.28 -6.87 0.62
C ASP A 440 -9.63 -8.16 1.15
N ASP A 441 -10.00 -8.59 2.36
CA ASP A 441 -9.40 -9.70 3.12
C ASP A 441 -7.87 -9.80 2.99
N PRO A 442 -7.14 -8.72 3.35
CA PRO A 442 -5.74 -8.58 2.98
C PRO A 442 -4.83 -9.49 3.80
N ALA A 443 -3.71 -9.89 3.20
CA ALA A 443 -2.77 -10.85 3.78
C ALA A 443 -2.04 -10.37 5.06
N ASP A 444 -2.11 -9.07 5.40
CA ASP A 444 -1.63 -8.53 6.67
C ASP A 444 -2.70 -8.47 7.77
N GLY A 445 -3.90 -9.00 7.51
CA GLY A 445 -5.03 -9.03 8.43
C GLY A 445 -5.91 -7.77 8.37
N PRO A 446 -7.09 -7.80 9.02
CA PRO A 446 -7.97 -6.64 9.10
C PRO A 446 -7.27 -5.49 9.82
N GLY A 447 -7.41 -4.27 9.29
CA GLY A 447 -6.79 -3.08 9.86
C GLY A 447 -7.08 -1.82 9.04
N GLU A 448 -6.56 -0.69 9.52
CA GLU A 448 -6.76 0.61 8.87
C GLU A 448 -6.19 0.66 7.45
N ARG A 449 -6.86 1.42 6.60
CA ARG A 449 -6.49 1.83 5.24
C ARG A 449 -6.70 3.32 5.07
N TYR A 450 -5.93 3.93 4.17
CA TYR A 450 -5.79 5.38 4.09
C TYR A 450 -6.06 5.93 2.69
N ALA A 451 -6.70 7.10 2.63
CA ALA A 451 -6.76 7.93 1.43
C ALA A 451 -6.32 9.36 1.77
N TYR A 452 -5.23 9.80 1.17
CA TYR A 452 -4.54 11.03 1.54
C TYR A 452 -4.94 12.22 0.67
N ASN A 453 -4.99 13.41 1.27
CA ASN A 453 -5.32 14.67 0.60
C ASN A 453 -6.71 14.69 -0.10
N VAL A 454 -7.62 13.78 0.30
CA VAL A 454 -9.01 13.72 -0.20
C VAL A 454 -9.94 14.60 0.65
N ALA A 455 -9.87 14.48 1.97
CA ALA A 455 -10.59 15.37 2.88
C ALA A 455 -10.10 16.81 2.69
N GLY A 456 -11.03 17.77 2.60
CA GLY A 456 -10.70 19.18 2.30
C GLY A 456 -10.35 19.46 0.84
N GLY A 457 -10.19 18.43 -0.01
CA GLY A 457 -9.79 18.56 -1.41
C GLY A 457 -10.82 19.19 -2.35
N GLY A 458 -11.98 19.62 -1.87
CA GLY A 458 -12.99 20.36 -2.64
C GLY A 458 -13.56 19.60 -3.84
N PHE A 459 -13.63 18.27 -3.77
CA PHE A 459 -14.17 17.42 -4.84
C PHE A 459 -15.70 17.45 -4.84
N ASP A 460 -16.30 17.86 -5.96
CA ASP A 460 -17.75 17.81 -6.15
C ASP A 460 -18.22 16.34 -6.34
N ALA A 461 -17.35 15.48 -6.89
CA ALA A 461 -17.57 14.04 -7.00
C ALA A 461 -16.29 13.21 -6.79
N VAL A 462 -16.43 12.01 -6.21
CA VAL A 462 -15.38 10.98 -6.15
C VAL A 462 -15.84 9.69 -6.83
N VAL A 463 -15.12 9.26 -7.85
CA VAL A 463 -15.29 7.96 -8.52
C VAL A 463 -14.36 6.96 -7.84
N ALA A 464 -14.89 6.17 -6.90
CA ALA A 464 -14.16 5.10 -6.25
C ALA A 464 -14.17 3.87 -7.17
N VAL A 465 -12.98 3.38 -7.55
CA VAL A 465 -12.81 2.24 -8.45
C VAL A 465 -12.11 1.10 -7.70
N VAL A 466 -12.85 0.03 -7.45
CA VAL A 466 -12.38 -1.16 -6.71
C VAL A 466 -12.42 -2.40 -7.59
N ASP A 467 -11.64 -3.42 -7.24
CA ASP A 467 -11.76 -4.75 -7.83
C ASP A 467 -12.93 -5.52 -7.18
N SER A 468 -13.40 -6.60 -7.82
CA SER A 468 -14.59 -7.33 -7.37
C SER A 468 -14.37 -8.26 -6.18
N VAL A 469 -13.15 -8.39 -5.65
CA VAL A 469 -12.93 -9.00 -4.32
C VAL A 469 -12.93 -7.94 -3.21
N ALA A 470 -12.78 -6.67 -3.58
CA ALA A 470 -12.84 -5.53 -2.67
C ALA A 470 -14.23 -4.86 -2.53
N ASP A 471 -15.28 -5.40 -3.17
CA ASP A 471 -16.68 -4.93 -3.05
C ASP A 471 -17.45 -5.75 -2.00
N THR A 472 -16.88 -5.84 -0.79
CA THR A 472 -17.43 -6.58 0.36
C THR A 472 -18.38 -5.70 1.19
N PRO A 473 -19.17 -6.25 2.14
CA PRO A 473 -20.02 -5.44 3.03
C PRO A 473 -19.25 -4.34 3.79
N GLU A 474 -17.97 -4.57 4.10
CA GLU A 474 -17.07 -3.66 4.82
C GLU A 474 -16.80 -2.37 4.02
N LEU A 475 -16.78 -2.43 2.69
CA LEU A 475 -16.67 -1.25 1.80
C LEU A 475 -17.84 -0.26 2.04
N HIS A 476 -19.02 -0.80 2.36
CA HIS A 476 -20.28 -0.07 2.56
C HIS A 476 -20.60 0.19 4.05
N ALA A 477 -19.78 -0.34 4.97
CA ALA A 477 -19.99 -0.22 6.42
C ALA A 477 -19.82 1.22 6.94
N PRO A 478 -20.30 1.56 8.17
CA PRO A 478 -20.18 2.91 8.73
C PRO A 478 -18.76 3.47 8.84
N THR A 479 -17.76 2.59 8.92
CA THR A 479 -16.32 2.86 8.92
C THR A 479 -15.65 2.70 7.54
N GLY A 480 -16.36 2.10 6.58
CA GLY A 480 -15.88 1.77 5.24
C GLY A 480 -15.65 2.98 4.33
N LEU A 481 -14.87 2.76 3.27
CA LEU A 481 -14.39 3.81 2.37
C LEU A 481 -15.54 4.68 1.82
N LEU A 482 -16.66 4.10 1.39
CA LEU A 482 -17.74 4.86 0.74
C LEU A 482 -18.42 5.83 1.71
N VAL A 483 -18.62 5.45 2.97
CA VAL A 483 -19.17 6.32 4.01
C VAL A 483 -18.20 7.44 4.37
N ARG A 484 -16.89 7.14 4.40
CA ARG A 484 -15.83 8.14 4.63
C ARG A 484 -15.73 9.14 3.47
N LEU A 485 -15.82 8.70 2.21
CA LEU A 485 -15.85 9.59 1.05
C LEU A 485 -17.11 10.48 1.06
N ALA A 486 -18.28 9.91 1.34
CA ALA A 486 -19.55 10.63 1.42
C ALA A 486 -19.64 11.66 2.58
N ALA A 487 -18.68 11.65 3.51
CA ALA A 487 -18.55 12.70 4.54
C ALA A 487 -17.77 13.94 4.05
N HIS A 488 -17.11 13.86 2.88
CA HIS A 488 -16.22 14.89 2.35
C HIS A 488 -16.47 15.28 0.88
N ALA A 489 -17.24 14.49 0.12
CA ALA A 489 -17.72 14.83 -1.23
C ALA A 489 -19.24 14.61 -1.34
N PRO A 490 -20.00 15.49 -2.01
CA PRO A 490 -21.46 15.38 -2.09
C PRO A 490 -21.95 14.26 -3.03
N HIS A 491 -21.09 13.78 -3.95
CA HIS A 491 -21.37 12.64 -4.82
C HIS A 491 -20.23 11.62 -4.76
N VAL A 492 -20.57 10.34 -4.61
CA VAL A 492 -19.64 9.22 -4.66
C VAL A 492 -20.15 8.19 -5.68
N LEU A 493 -19.34 7.90 -6.69
CA LEU A 493 -19.65 6.93 -7.74
C LEU A 493 -18.78 5.70 -7.53
N LEU A 494 -19.37 4.57 -7.13
CA LEU A 494 -18.71 3.28 -7.05
C LEU A 494 -18.69 2.63 -8.43
N ALA A 495 -17.49 2.39 -8.96
CA ALA A 495 -17.26 1.53 -10.12
C ALA A 495 -16.51 0.26 -9.65
N VAL A 496 -16.96 -0.91 -10.11
CA VAL A 496 -16.35 -2.20 -9.74
C VAL A 496 -15.89 -2.91 -10.99
N VAL A 497 -14.60 -3.26 -11.04
CA VAL A 497 -13.99 -4.04 -12.13
C VAL A 497 -13.84 -5.51 -11.69
N PRO A 498 -13.94 -6.50 -12.59
CA PRO A 498 -13.76 -7.90 -12.21
C PRO A 498 -12.31 -8.15 -11.80
N SER A 499 -12.08 -8.59 -10.56
CA SER A 499 -10.77 -9.05 -10.10
C SER A 499 -10.39 -10.29 -10.92
N TYR A 500 -9.34 -10.19 -11.72
CA TYR A 500 -8.95 -11.26 -12.61
C TYR A 500 -8.20 -12.36 -11.86
N VAL A 501 -8.71 -13.59 -11.95
CA VAL A 501 -8.04 -14.81 -11.48
C VAL A 501 -7.85 -15.71 -12.71
N PRO A 502 -6.62 -16.20 -12.98
CA PRO A 502 -6.36 -17.12 -14.08
C PRO A 502 -7.26 -18.35 -14.03
N GLU A 503 -7.85 -18.72 -15.16
CA GLU A 503 -8.54 -20.01 -15.28
C GLU A 503 -7.50 -21.11 -15.10
N ARG A 504 -7.70 -22.01 -14.13
CA ARG A 504 -6.85 -23.19 -14.03
C ARG A 504 -6.95 -23.97 -15.35
N PRO A 505 -5.82 -24.40 -15.97
CA PRO A 505 -5.91 -25.43 -16.98
C PRO A 505 -6.66 -26.62 -16.35
N PRO A 506 -7.68 -27.18 -17.02
CA PRO A 506 -8.48 -28.24 -16.42
C PRO A 506 -7.53 -29.37 -16.04
N MET A 507 -7.54 -29.78 -14.77
CA MET A 507 -6.70 -30.88 -14.34
C MET A 507 -7.08 -32.08 -15.20
N LEU A 508 -6.14 -32.55 -16.03
CA LEU A 508 -6.26 -33.86 -16.62
C LEU A 508 -6.55 -34.83 -15.47
N PRO A 509 -7.60 -35.67 -15.55
CA PRO A 509 -7.92 -36.61 -14.48
C PRO A 509 -6.66 -37.43 -14.17
N GLU A 510 -6.40 -37.68 -12.88
CA GLU A 510 -5.14 -38.28 -12.43
C GLU A 510 -4.76 -39.47 -13.33
N PRO A 511 -3.53 -39.50 -13.88
CA PRO A 511 -3.12 -40.55 -14.80
C PRO A 511 -3.38 -41.92 -14.15
N LEU A 512 -4.28 -42.71 -14.74
CA LEU A 512 -4.84 -43.93 -14.15
C LEU A 512 -3.72 -44.90 -13.75
N ARG A 513 -3.32 -44.88 -12.47
CA ARG A 513 -2.29 -45.75 -11.94
C ARG A 513 -2.87 -47.15 -11.80
N GLY A 514 -2.38 -48.08 -12.63
CA GLY A 514 -2.68 -49.50 -12.52
C GLY A 514 -2.38 -50.04 -11.12
N PRO A 515 -3.05 -51.14 -10.70
CA PRO A 515 -3.02 -52.39 -11.47
C PRO A 515 -4.28 -52.74 -12.27
N ALA A 516 -5.26 -51.83 -12.42
CA ALA A 516 -6.48 -52.09 -13.19
C ALA A 516 -6.25 -52.41 -14.69
N PHE A 517 -5.10 -52.04 -15.25
CA PHE A 517 -4.65 -52.50 -16.57
C PHE A 517 -3.99 -53.88 -16.47
N SER A 518 -4.81 -54.89 -16.19
CA SER A 518 -4.43 -56.30 -16.35
C SER A 518 -4.33 -56.67 -17.83
N SER A 519 -3.52 -57.69 -18.15
CA SER A 519 -3.16 -58.09 -19.50
C SER A 519 -4.34 -58.61 -20.34
N TYR A 520 -4.43 -58.16 -21.59
CA TYR A 520 -4.90 -58.89 -22.76
C TYR A 520 -4.10 -58.44 -24.00
#